data_AF-A0A369WP70-F1
#
_entry.id   AF-A0A369WP70-F1
#
_cell.length_a   1.000
_cell.length_b   1.000
_cell.length_c   1.000
_cell.angle_alpha   90.00
_cell.angle_beta   90.00
_cell.angle_gamma   90.00
#
_symmetry.space_group_name_H-M   'P 1'
#
loop_
_entity.id
_entity.type
_entity.pdbx_description
1 polymer ?
#
loop_
_entity_poly.entity_id
_entity_poly.type
_entity_poly.pdbx_seq_one_letter_code
_entity_poly.pdbx_strand_id
1 'polypeptide(L)'
;MSSSDWNAFPVAIAWSLTDGRIKSTLIQPEQEWLEQEQLLSLDPDQLFMEGHSAKSVLHELVQDLESEPLYSADIDQVGQALDQLYQSLEGHNDLPLLPLRQLLEDVEDEIEPCREECQSLLQLDPSRADEQVRLWLEVYVRLMQN
;
A
#
# COMPACT_ATOMS: atom_id res chain seq x y z
N MET A 1 -2.92 1.77 22.78
CA MET A 1 -1.89 1.28 21.85
C MET A 1 -2.44 -0.01 21.27
N SER A 2 -3.13 0.07 20.13
CA SER A 2 -3.68 -1.14 19.51
C SER A 2 -2.53 -1.85 18.81
N SER A 3 -2.29 -3.11 19.17
CA SER A 3 -1.46 -4.05 18.41
C SER A 3 -2.12 -4.24 17.05
N SER A 4 -1.92 -3.29 16.15
CA SER A 4 -2.64 -3.26 14.88
C SER A 4 -2.06 -4.36 14.00
N ASP A 5 -2.81 -5.46 13.92
CA ASP A 5 -2.99 -6.23 12.70
C ASP A 5 -1.73 -6.64 11.91
N TRP A 6 -0.61 -6.91 12.57
CA TRP A 6 0.53 -7.63 11.97
C TRP A 6 0.16 -9.02 11.43
N ASN A 7 -1.08 -9.48 11.62
CA ASN A 7 -1.58 -10.73 11.07
C ASN A 7 -2.73 -10.54 10.08
N ALA A 8 -3.13 -9.31 9.74
CA ALA A 8 -4.18 -9.11 8.73
C ALA A 8 -3.68 -9.48 7.33
N PHE A 9 -4.58 -9.99 6.50
CA PHE A 9 -4.27 -10.27 5.10
C PHE A 9 -4.47 -9.03 4.21
N PRO A 10 -3.67 -8.88 3.15
CA PRO A 10 -3.82 -7.79 2.19
C PRO A 10 -5.07 -8.00 1.35
N VAL A 11 -6.14 -7.27 1.68
CA VAL A 11 -7.41 -7.30 0.96
C VAL A 11 -7.57 -6.12 -0.02
N ALA A 12 -6.67 -5.15 0.04
CA ALA A 12 -6.63 -3.99 -0.84
C ALA A 12 -5.18 -3.54 -1.04
N ILE A 13 -4.88 -2.97 -2.20
CA ILE A 13 -3.58 -2.39 -2.52
C ILE A 13 -3.77 -1.15 -3.39
N ALA A 14 -2.87 -0.19 -3.24
CA ALA A 14 -2.77 0.94 -4.13
C ALA A 14 -1.30 1.33 -4.33
N TRP A 15 -1.00 1.94 -5.48
CA TRP A 15 0.30 2.52 -5.78
C TRP A 15 0.13 3.72 -6.72
N SER A 16 1.16 4.55 -6.78
CA SER A 16 1.20 5.68 -7.70
C SER A 16 2.08 5.39 -8.90
N LEU A 17 1.72 5.98 -10.04
CA LEU A 17 2.54 6.01 -11.23
C LEU A 17 3.39 7.30 -11.24
N THR A 18 4.42 7.33 -12.09
CA THR A 18 5.31 8.49 -12.27
C THR A 18 4.59 9.76 -12.71
N ASP A 19 3.40 9.66 -13.30
CA ASP A 19 2.54 10.79 -13.66
C ASP A 19 1.57 11.23 -12.55
N GLY A 20 1.67 10.63 -11.36
CA GLY A 20 0.85 10.94 -10.20
C GLY A 20 -0.54 10.27 -10.20
N ARG A 21 -0.91 9.50 -11.23
CA ARG A 21 -2.13 8.68 -11.17
C ARG A 21 -1.99 7.59 -10.12
N ILE A 22 -3.07 7.33 -9.41
CA ILE A 22 -3.15 6.27 -8.41
C ILE A 22 -3.91 5.10 -9.02
N LYS A 23 -3.33 3.91 -8.95
CA LYS A 23 -4.02 2.64 -9.16
C LYS A 23 -4.38 2.05 -7.82
N SER A 24 -5.55 1.44 -7.74
CA SER A 24 -6.05 0.79 -6.54
C SER A 24 -6.99 -0.33 -6.92
N THR A 25 -6.92 -1.44 -6.18
CA THR A 25 -7.80 -2.58 -6.39
C THR A 25 -7.94 -3.42 -5.12
N LEU A 26 -9.02 -4.20 -5.07
CA LEU A 26 -9.22 -5.21 -4.05
C LEU A 26 -8.51 -6.51 -4.44
N ILE A 27 -8.13 -7.28 -3.43
CA ILE A 27 -7.44 -8.56 -3.60
C ILE A 27 -8.40 -9.68 -3.19
N GLN A 28 -8.57 -10.65 -4.08
CA GLN A 28 -9.33 -11.85 -3.76
C GLN A 28 -8.58 -12.66 -2.70
N PRO A 29 -9.25 -13.04 -1.59
CA PRO A 29 -8.62 -13.83 -0.56
C PRO A 29 -8.36 -15.25 -1.07
N GLU A 30 -7.24 -15.80 -0.63
CA GLU A 30 -6.88 -17.18 -0.91
C GLU A 30 -7.64 -18.13 0.02
N GLN A 31 -7.74 -19.40 -0.38
CA GLN A 31 -8.53 -20.39 0.36
C GLN A 31 -8.06 -20.53 1.82
N GLU A 32 -6.74 -20.48 2.03
CA GLU A 32 -6.11 -20.57 3.36
C GLU A 32 -6.42 -19.33 4.21
N TRP A 33 -6.63 -18.16 3.59
CA TRP A 33 -6.95 -16.93 4.30
C TRP A 33 -8.38 -16.95 4.83
N LEU A 34 -9.29 -17.61 4.12
CA LEU A 34 -10.69 -17.79 4.55
C LEU A 34 -10.80 -18.66 5.81
N GLU A 35 -9.83 -19.54 6.07
CA GLU A 35 -9.78 -20.30 7.34
C GLU A 35 -9.56 -19.38 8.55
N GLN A 36 -9.10 -18.15 8.29
CA GLN A 36 -8.85 -17.11 9.29
C GLN A 36 -9.59 -15.82 8.90
N GLU A 37 -10.85 -15.92 8.44
CA GLU A 37 -11.66 -14.80 7.95
C GLU A 37 -11.69 -13.58 8.89
N GLN A 38 -11.54 -13.78 10.20
CA GLN A 38 -11.48 -12.69 11.19
C GLN A 38 -10.27 -11.74 11.01
N LEU A 39 -9.27 -12.14 10.20
CA LEU A 39 -8.10 -11.35 9.85
C LEU A 39 -8.32 -10.52 8.56
N LEU A 40 -9.46 -10.70 7.89
CA LEU A 40 -9.87 -9.87 6.77
C LEU A 40 -10.56 -8.61 7.30
N SER A 41 -10.16 -7.46 6.78
CA SER A 41 -10.77 -6.17 7.14
C SER A 41 -12.02 -5.84 6.31
N LEU A 42 -12.34 -6.65 5.30
CA LEU A 42 -13.47 -6.50 4.39
C LEU A 42 -14.25 -7.82 4.27
N ASP A 43 -15.51 -7.71 3.85
CA ASP A 43 -16.39 -8.84 3.63
C ASP A 43 -15.86 -9.77 2.51
N PRO A 44 -15.65 -11.07 2.76
CA PRO A 44 -15.17 -12.01 1.75
C PRO A 44 -16.00 -12.01 0.47
N ASP A 45 -17.33 -11.91 0.57
CA ASP A 45 -18.21 -11.92 -0.60
C ASP A 45 -17.93 -10.71 -1.51
N GLN A 46 -17.70 -9.54 -0.92
CA GLN A 46 -17.28 -8.34 -1.64
C GLN A 46 -15.93 -8.56 -2.32
N LEU A 47 -14.95 -9.12 -1.61
CA LEU A 47 -13.61 -9.37 -2.15
C LEU A 47 -13.64 -10.36 -3.32
N PHE A 48 -14.50 -11.38 -3.29
CA PHE A 48 -14.67 -12.29 -4.43
C PHE A 48 -15.30 -11.61 -5.64
N MET A 49 -16.27 -10.72 -5.41
CA MET A 49 -16.98 -10.01 -6.48
C MET A 49 -16.15 -8.92 -7.15
N GLU A 50 -15.40 -8.16 -6.37
CA GLU A 50 -14.73 -6.93 -6.80
C GLU A 50 -13.21 -7.06 -6.89
N GLY A 51 -12.63 -8.06 -6.21
CA GLY A 51 -11.19 -8.24 -6.14
C GLY A 51 -10.59 -8.94 -7.34
N HIS A 52 -9.26 -8.84 -7.42
CA HIS A 52 -8.44 -9.54 -8.39
C HIS A 52 -7.50 -10.53 -7.67
N SER A 53 -7.15 -11.62 -8.34
CA SER A 53 -6.16 -12.58 -7.82
C SER A 53 -4.81 -11.89 -7.52
N ALA A 54 -4.10 -12.35 -6.48
CA ALA A 54 -2.77 -11.86 -6.11
C ALA A 54 -1.81 -11.83 -7.32
N LYS A 55 -1.86 -12.88 -8.17
CA LYS A 55 -1.07 -12.96 -9.41
C LYS A 55 -1.31 -11.80 -10.36
N SER A 56 -2.57 -11.44 -10.61
CA SER A 56 -2.93 -10.35 -11.52
C SER A 56 -2.43 -9.00 -10.98
N VAL A 57 -2.63 -8.78 -9.68
CA VAL A 57 -2.25 -7.56 -8.99
C VAL A 57 -0.74 -7.38 -9.00
N LEU A 58 0.02 -8.40 -8.59
CA LEU A 58 1.49 -8.34 -8.58
C LEU A 58 2.07 -8.17 -9.99
N HIS A 59 1.48 -8.83 -11.00
CA HIS A 59 1.93 -8.67 -12.38
C HIS A 59 1.75 -7.22 -12.85
N GLU A 60 0.60 -6.60 -12.59
CA GLU A 60 0.37 -5.20 -12.95
C GLU A 60 1.30 -4.25 -12.20
N LEU A 61 1.47 -4.45 -10.89
CA LEU A 61 2.38 -3.67 -10.05
C LEU A 61 3.82 -3.72 -10.60
N VAL A 62 4.34 -4.91 -10.90
CA VAL A 62 5.69 -5.10 -11.47
C VAL A 62 5.81 -4.42 -12.83
N GLN A 63 4.77 -4.51 -13.68
CA GLN A 63 4.78 -3.85 -14.99
C GLN A 63 4.83 -2.32 -14.87
N ASP A 64 4.12 -1.75 -13.91
CA ASP A 64 4.11 -0.30 -13.68
C ASP A 64 5.39 0.22 -13.01
N LEU A 65 6.05 -0.60 -12.19
CA LEU A 65 7.31 -0.24 -11.53
C LEU A 65 8.49 -0.16 -12.50
N GLU A 66 8.42 -0.90 -13.62
CA GLU A 66 9.49 -1.05 -14.60
C GLU A 66 10.83 -1.48 -13.98
N SER A 67 11.67 -0.55 -13.54
CA SER A 67 12.96 -0.78 -12.88
C SER A 67 13.18 0.09 -11.65
N GLU A 68 12.16 0.81 -11.21
CA GLU A 68 12.21 1.69 -10.05
C GLU A 68 11.82 0.95 -8.76
N PRO A 69 12.37 1.35 -7.60
CA PRO A 69 11.95 0.83 -6.32
C PRO A 69 10.56 1.33 -5.90
N LEU A 70 9.86 0.51 -5.12
CA LEU A 70 8.69 0.94 -4.36
C LEU A 70 9.14 1.79 -3.18
N TYR A 71 8.49 2.94 -2.99
CA TYR A 71 8.68 3.77 -1.80
C TYR A 71 7.47 3.65 -0.89
N SER A 72 7.69 3.27 0.37
CA SER A 72 6.63 3.16 1.38
C SER A 72 6.96 3.95 2.64
N ALA A 73 5.94 4.57 3.23
CA ALA A 73 6.07 5.20 4.54
C ALA A 73 6.15 4.17 5.69
N ASP A 74 5.58 2.98 5.49
CA ASP A 74 5.71 1.83 6.39
C ASP A 74 6.22 0.63 5.57
N ILE A 75 7.54 0.43 5.61
CA ILE A 75 8.21 -0.63 4.84
C ILE A 75 7.92 -2.01 5.43
N ASP A 76 7.71 -2.11 6.74
CA ASP A 76 7.53 -3.38 7.43
C ASP A 76 6.15 -3.94 7.10
N GLN A 77 5.11 -3.09 7.20
CA GLN A 77 3.75 -3.46 6.86
C GLN A 77 3.60 -3.80 5.38
N VAL A 78 4.14 -2.96 4.49
CA VAL A 78 4.06 -3.21 3.04
C VAL A 78 4.87 -4.44 2.63
N GLY A 79 6.08 -4.61 3.19
CA GLY A 79 6.90 -5.80 2.95
C GLY A 79 6.18 -7.08 3.36
N GLN A 80 5.58 -7.10 4.53
CA GLN A 80 4.80 -8.25 5.00
C GLN A 80 3.58 -8.55 4.11
N ALA A 81 2.83 -7.53 3.70
CA ALA A 81 1.70 -7.69 2.80
C ALA A 81 2.12 -8.26 1.44
N LEU A 82 3.22 -7.76 0.87
CA LEU A 82 3.80 -8.29 -0.36
C LEU A 82 4.25 -9.75 -0.17
N ASP A 83 4.91 -10.07 0.94
CA ASP A 83 5.34 -11.43 1.24
C ASP A 83 4.14 -12.40 1.29
N GLN A 84 3.02 -12.00 1.91
CA GLN A 84 1.81 -12.82 1.93
C GLN A 84 1.23 -13.05 0.52
N LEU A 85 1.23 -12.02 -0.34
CA LEU A 85 0.80 -12.16 -1.74
C LEU A 85 1.71 -13.07 -2.55
N TYR A 86 3.04 -12.98 -2.36
CA TYR A 86 3.97 -13.87 -3.05
C TYR A 86 3.90 -15.30 -2.53
N GLN A 87 3.71 -15.49 -1.22
CA GLN A 87 3.56 -16.81 -0.61
C GLN A 87 2.32 -17.55 -1.12
N SER A 88 1.21 -16.85 -1.40
CA SER A 88 0.03 -17.50 -2.00
C SER A 88 0.27 -18.05 -3.40
N LEU A 89 1.31 -17.54 -4.07
CA LEU A 89 1.75 -17.99 -5.38
C LEU A 89 2.94 -18.97 -5.31
N GLU A 90 3.25 -19.50 -4.11
CA GLU A 90 4.43 -20.32 -3.83
C GLU A 90 5.75 -19.62 -4.21
N GLY A 91 5.76 -18.29 -4.21
CA GLY A 91 6.88 -17.44 -4.63
C GLY A 91 7.60 -16.75 -3.47
N HIS A 92 8.60 -15.93 -3.82
CA HIS A 92 9.31 -15.04 -2.92
C HIS A 92 9.22 -13.60 -3.44
N ASN A 93 9.11 -12.65 -2.51
CA ASN A 93 9.08 -11.23 -2.82
C ASN A 93 10.50 -10.71 -3.04
N ASP A 94 10.81 -10.38 -4.29
CA ASP A 94 12.08 -9.75 -4.68
C ASP A 94 11.90 -8.27 -5.06
N LEU A 95 10.75 -7.66 -4.75
CA LEU A 95 10.50 -6.27 -5.10
C LEU A 95 11.42 -5.34 -4.30
N PRO A 96 12.14 -4.41 -4.96
CA PRO A 96 12.95 -3.43 -4.26
C PRO A 96 12.03 -2.45 -3.51
N LEU A 97 12.02 -2.55 -2.18
CA LEU A 97 11.23 -1.69 -1.29
C LEU A 97 12.17 -0.76 -0.50
N LEU A 98 11.93 0.54 -0.58
CA LEU A 98 12.70 1.58 0.09
C LEU A 98 11.80 2.45 0.99
N PRO A 99 12.35 3.03 2.07
CA PRO A 99 11.64 4.01 2.88
C PRO A 99 11.35 5.28 2.07
N LEU A 100 10.10 5.73 2.07
CA LEU A 100 9.68 6.97 1.43
C LEU A 100 10.45 8.19 1.95
N ARG A 101 10.87 8.16 3.22
CA ARG A 101 11.70 9.22 3.83
C ARG A 101 13.02 9.46 3.09
N GLN A 102 13.54 8.47 2.34
CA GLN A 102 14.73 8.68 1.50
C GLN A 102 14.49 9.69 0.37
N LEU A 103 13.25 9.83 -0.09
CA LEU A 103 12.88 10.85 -1.09
C LEU A 103 12.76 12.26 -0.51
N LEU A 104 12.74 12.38 0.82
CA LEU A 104 12.44 13.61 1.57
C LEU A 104 13.54 13.91 2.60
N GLU A 105 14.75 13.39 2.39
CA GLU A 105 15.84 13.46 3.37
C GLU A 105 16.26 14.90 3.71
N ASP A 106 16.14 15.82 2.74
CA ASP A 106 16.49 17.23 2.91
C ASP A 106 15.48 18.03 3.74
N VAL A 107 14.29 17.48 3.97
CA VAL A 107 13.12 18.17 4.56
C VAL A 107 12.45 17.34 5.67
N GLU A 108 13.24 16.51 6.36
CA GLU A 108 12.71 15.53 7.33
C GLU A 108 11.84 16.15 8.44
N ASP A 109 12.23 17.32 8.95
CA ASP A 109 11.50 18.05 10.00
C ASP A 109 10.12 18.58 9.53
N GLU A 110 9.89 18.68 8.22
CA GLU A 110 8.65 19.19 7.62
C GLU A 110 7.67 18.08 7.24
N ILE A 111 8.12 16.81 7.20
CA ILE A 111 7.30 15.67 6.76
C ILE A 111 6.05 15.49 7.63
N GLU A 112 6.22 15.39 8.95
CA GLU A 112 5.11 15.10 9.86
C GLU A 112 4.10 16.26 9.92
N PRO A 113 4.51 17.53 10.08
CA PRO A 113 3.58 18.67 10.01
C PRO A 113 2.82 18.73 8.67
N CYS A 114 3.53 18.53 7.54
CA CYS A 114 2.90 18.54 6.22
C CYS A 114 1.90 17.39 6.07
N ARG A 115 2.23 16.19 6.55
CA ARG A 115 1.33 15.04 6.51
C ARG A 115 0.06 15.28 7.32
N GLU A 116 0.18 15.76 8.55
CA GLU A 116 -0.98 16.06 9.41
C GLU A 116 -1.90 17.11 8.78
N GLU A 117 -1.31 18.16 8.22
CA GLU A 117 -2.06 19.19 7.50
C GLU A 117 -2.77 18.62 6.26
N CYS A 118 -2.07 17.85 5.42
CA CYS A 118 -2.65 17.23 4.23
C CYS A 118 -3.80 16.29 4.60
N GLN A 119 -3.62 15.45 5.61
CA GLN A 119 -4.64 14.51 6.06
C GLN A 119 -5.89 15.24 6.57
N SER A 120 -5.70 16.31 7.36
CA SER A 120 -6.81 17.11 7.89
C SER A 120 -7.57 17.86 6.78
N LEU A 121 -6.85 18.53 5.87
CA LEU A 121 -7.45 19.33 4.80
C LEU A 121 -8.21 18.47 3.79
N LEU A 122 -7.65 17.33 3.43
CA LEU A 122 -8.22 16.43 2.42
C LEU A 122 -9.26 15.45 3.01
N GLN A 123 -9.36 15.36 4.34
CA GLN A 123 -10.25 14.45 5.07
C GLN A 123 -10.08 12.98 4.63
N LEU A 124 -8.82 12.58 4.46
CA LEU A 124 -8.49 11.24 3.96
C LEU A 124 -8.68 10.19 5.06
N ASP A 125 -9.28 9.07 4.68
CA ASP A 125 -9.46 7.88 5.48
C ASP A 125 -8.14 7.09 5.55
N PRO A 126 -7.50 7.00 6.73
CA PRO A 126 -6.24 6.29 6.88
C PRO A 126 -6.36 4.78 6.69
N SER A 127 -7.57 4.21 6.70
CA SER A 127 -7.79 2.77 6.47
C SER A 127 -7.80 2.39 4.99
N ARG A 128 -7.96 3.36 4.08
CA ARG A 128 -8.05 3.12 2.64
C ARG A 128 -6.68 3.22 1.96
N ALA A 129 -6.28 2.17 1.24
CA ALA A 129 -4.98 2.11 0.59
C ALA A 129 -4.76 3.25 -0.44
N ASP A 130 -5.75 3.55 -1.26
CA ASP A 130 -5.69 4.62 -2.26
C ASP A 130 -5.53 6.01 -1.62
N GLU A 131 -6.20 6.23 -0.50
CA GLU A 131 -6.12 7.49 0.22
C GLU A 131 -4.81 7.66 0.98
N GLN A 132 -4.23 6.57 1.49
CA GLN A 132 -2.87 6.59 2.04
C GLN A 132 -1.83 6.94 0.97
N VAL A 133 -1.91 6.34 -0.23
CA VAL A 133 -1.02 6.70 -1.35
C VAL A 133 -1.22 8.17 -1.75
N ARG A 134 -2.48 8.63 -1.81
CA ARG A 134 -2.80 10.02 -2.12
C ARG A 134 -2.21 11.00 -1.10
N LEU A 135 -2.29 10.67 0.18
CA LEU A 135 -1.71 11.47 1.25
C LEU A 135 -0.21 11.67 1.03
N TRP A 136 0.52 10.58 0.78
CA TRP A 136 1.97 10.65 0.60
C TRP A 136 2.40 11.31 -0.70
N LEU A 137 1.63 11.16 -1.78
CA LEU A 137 1.84 11.93 -3.01
C LEU A 137 1.69 13.44 -2.78
N GLU A 138 0.66 13.87 -2.04
CA GLU A 138 0.45 15.28 -1.72
C GLU A 138 1.59 15.84 -0.87
N VAL A 139 2.03 15.11 0.15
CA VAL A 139 3.19 15.47 0.98
C VAL A 139 4.44 15.62 0.10
N TYR A 140 4.71 14.63 -0.75
CA TYR A 140 5.87 14.66 -1.64
C TYR A 140 5.84 15.87 -2.58
N VAL A 141 4.70 16.15 -3.23
CA VAL A 141 4.56 17.30 -4.14
C VAL A 141 4.75 18.62 -3.39
N ARG A 142 4.16 18.78 -2.20
CA ARG A 142 4.28 20.03 -1.43
C ARG A 142 5.68 20.32 -0.93
N LEU A 143 6.43 19.29 -0.56
CA LEU A 143 7.76 19.44 0.00
C LEU A 143 8.87 19.50 -1.07
N MET A 144 8.66 18.87 -2.23
CA MET A 144 9.67 18.81 -3.30
C MET A 144 9.45 19.82 -4.44
N GLN A 145 8.28 20.44 -4.55
CA GLN A 145 7.96 21.40 -5.62
C GLN A 145 7.70 22.83 -5.14
N ASN A 146 7.83 23.10 -3.83
CA ASN A 146 7.91 24.45 -3.27
C ASN A 146 9.36 24.89 -3.07
#